data_AF-A0A4V6NGM5-F1
#
_entry.id   AF-A0A4V6NGM5-F1
#
_cell.length_a   1.000
_cell.length_b   1.000
_cell.length_c   1.000
_cell.angle_alpha   90.00
_cell.angle_beta   90.00
_cell.angle_gamma   90.00
#
_symmetry.space_group_name_H-M   'P 1'
#
loop_
_entity.id
_entity.type
_entity.pdbx_description
1 polymer ?
#
loop_
_entity_poly.entity_id
_entity_poly.type
_entity_poly.pdbx_seq_one_letter_code
_entity_poly.pdbx_strand_id
1 'polypeptide(L)'
;MNAGEIEQYNQINATTKAIPNYDLSKREKWIELYFDSLGNVLIVGVVDNNYIHWISKTSIESVKINEVIFNHLANDNYLFVSHISQALKPLGIEFEDLKQYYKVTLIHDKEYGHEWKTPFGHYYGKGQVKDNGRFFANDVKNFLAYIQYKCELRECEAQYSNVLESYIDILSKIDFMYYDSRVKPLQELLEEESYLRISTNNKIKDLYIECMDRISDLYNRYMSAVR
;
A
#
# COMPACT_ATOMS: atom_id res chain seq x y z
N MET A 1 -5.31 -9.00 -25.59
CA MET A 1 -5.77 -9.72 -24.38
C MET A 1 -7.25 -9.41 -24.24
N ASN A 2 -8.12 -10.41 -24.23
CA ASN A 2 -9.57 -10.21 -24.11
C ASN A 2 -9.98 -10.07 -22.63
N ALA A 3 -11.16 -9.53 -22.31
CA ALA A 3 -11.62 -9.35 -20.93
C ALA A 3 -11.64 -10.65 -20.10
N GLY A 4 -11.82 -11.82 -20.73
CA GLY A 4 -11.73 -13.12 -20.03
C GLY A 4 -10.30 -13.55 -19.66
N GLU A 5 -9.27 -13.01 -20.31
CA GLU A 5 -7.86 -13.36 -20.06
C GLU A 5 -7.24 -12.49 -18.95
N ILE A 6 -7.82 -11.33 -18.63
CA ILE A 6 -7.32 -10.47 -17.55
C ILE A 6 -7.80 -10.96 -16.18
N GLU A 7 -9.02 -11.51 -16.10
CA GLU A 7 -9.59 -12.03 -14.85
C GLU A 7 -8.77 -13.16 -14.23
N GLN A 8 -7.93 -13.87 -15.00
CA GLN A 8 -7.04 -14.91 -14.46
C GLN A 8 -6.02 -14.36 -13.44
N TYR A 9 -5.72 -13.06 -13.49
CA TYR A 9 -4.80 -12.42 -12.55
C TYR A 9 -5.51 -11.99 -11.26
N ASN A 10 -6.84 -11.82 -11.31
CA ASN A 10 -7.64 -11.39 -10.16
C ASN A 10 -7.90 -12.56 -9.21
N GLN A 11 -7.57 -12.40 -7.93
CA GLN A 11 -7.87 -13.41 -6.92
C GLN A 11 -9.29 -13.31 -6.35
N ILE A 12 -10.05 -12.29 -6.76
CA ILE A 12 -11.47 -12.16 -6.42
C ILE A 12 -12.29 -12.92 -7.44
N ASN A 13 -12.86 -14.04 -7.00
CA ASN A 13 -13.66 -14.93 -7.82
C ASN A 13 -14.83 -15.51 -6.98
N ALA A 14 -15.54 -16.49 -7.53
CA ALA A 14 -16.72 -17.05 -6.89
C ALA A 14 -16.47 -17.65 -5.48
N THR A 15 -15.24 -18.05 -5.15
CA THR A 15 -14.88 -18.64 -3.84
C THR A 15 -14.40 -17.63 -2.83
N THR A 16 -13.83 -16.51 -3.29
CA THR A 16 -13.28 -15.45 -2.44
C THR A 16 -14.20 -14.23 -2.36
N LYS A 17 -15.30 -14.18 -3.12
CA LYS A 17 -16.25 -13.06 -3.08
C LYS A 17 -16.91 -12.91 -1.70
N ALA A 18 -17.16 -11.67 -1.33
CA ALA A 18 -18.01 -11.28 -0.22
C ALA A 18 -19.32 -10.68 -0.74
N ILE A 19 -20.39 -10.76 0.06
CA ILE A 19 -21.65 -10.07 -0.21
C ILE A 19 -21.63 -8.75 0.59
N PRO A 20 -21.67 -7.58 -0.07
CA PRO A 20 -21.76 -6.31 0.63
C PRO A 20 -23.02 -6.21 1.49
N ASN A 21 -22.88 -5.64 2.69
CA ASN A 21 -24.01 -5.32 3.55
C ASN A 21 -24.60 -3.92 3.28
N TYR A 22 -24.05 -3.18 2.31
CA TYR A 22 -24.55 -1.88 1.84
C TYR A 22 -24.23 -1.67 0.35
N ASP A 23 -24.87 -0.66 -0.25
CA ASP A 23 -24.65 -0.31 -1.66
C ASP A 23 -23.28 0.34 -1.87
N LEU A 24 -22.54 -0.19 -2.86
CA LEU A 24 -21.20 0.24 -3.26
C LEU A 24 -21.20 1.13 -4.50
N SER A 25 -22.34 1.32 -5.17
CA SER A 25 -22.43 1.97 -6.49
C SER A 25 -21.92 3.41 -6.55
N LYS A 26 -21.94 4.14 -5.41
CA LYS A 26 -21.54 5.55 -5.31
C LYS A 26 -20.20 5.77 -4.61
N ARG A 27 -19.45 4.72 -4.31
CA ARG A 27 -18.17 4.84 -3.61
C ARG A 27 -17.07 5.29 -4.57
N GLU A 28 -16.23 6.21 -4.09
CA GLU A 28 -15.02 6.60 -4.82
C GLU A 28 -14.01 5.46 -4.74
N LYS A 29 -13.52 5.05 -5.91
CA LYS A 29 -12.58 3.94 -6.03
C LYS A 29 -11.17 4.49 -6.16
N TRP A 30 -10.21 3.66 -5.80
CA TRP A 30 -8.79 3.98 -5.93
C TRP A 30 -7.97 2.70 -6.10
N ILE A 31 -6.69 2.87 -6.40
CA ILE A 31 -5.75 1.75 -6.55
C ILE A 31 -4.71 1.85 -5.44
N GLU A 32 -4.49 0.75 -4.73
CA GLU A 32 -3.40 0.62 -3.78
C GLU A 32 -2.33 -0.30 -4.34
N LEU A 33 -1.08 0.11 -4.16
CA LEU A 33 0.09 -0.66 -4.54
C LEU A 33 0.88 -1.00 -3.30
N TYR A 34 1.20 -2.28 -3.14
CA TYR A 34 2.04 -2.77 -2.06
C TYR A 34 3.32 -3.34 -2.67
N PHE A 35 4.43 -2.66 -2.44
CA PHE A 35 5.76 -3.07 -2.91
C PHE A 35 6.47 -3.89 -1.85
N ASP A 36 7.08 -5.00 -2.26
CA ASP A 36 8.10 -5.67 -1.45
C ASP A 36 9.51 -5.24 -1.88
N SER A 37 10.51 -5.65 -1.09
CA SER A 37 11.92 -5.34 -1.37
C SER A 37 12.51 -6.17 -2.53
N LEU A 38 11.77 -7.16 -3.05
CA LEU A 38 12.24 -8.12 -4.06
C LEU A 38 11.75 -7.79 -5.48
N GLY A 39 10.99 -6.71 -5.65
CA GLY A 39 10.45 -6.34 -6.96
C GLY A 39 9.11 -7.00 -7.28
N ASN A 40 8.38 -7.50 -6.28
CA ASN A 40 6.97 -7.83 -6.45
C ASN A 40 6.10 -6.64 -6.04
N VAL A 41 4.93 -6.56 -6.68
CA VAL A 41 3.90 -5.58 -6.37
C VAL A 41 2.55 -6.30 -6.24
N LEU A 42 1.83 -6.03 -5.15
CA LEU A 42 0.39 -6.29 -5.10
C LEU A 42 -0.32 -5.08 -5.65
N ILE A 43 -1.14 -5.30 -6.66
CA ILE A 43 -2.03 -4.28 -7.23
C ILE A 43 -3.43 -4.57 -6.71
N VAL A 44 -4.02 -3.61 -5.99
CA VAL A 44 -5.32 -3.75 -5.34
C VAL A 44 -6.26 -2.66 -5.83
N GLY A 45 -7.39 -3.06 -6.42
CA GLY A 45 -8.48 -2.15 -6.77
C GLY A 45 -9.44 -2.05 -5.60
N VAL A 46 -9.56 -0.87 -5.01
CA VAL A 46 -10.30 -0.64 -3.76
C VAL A 46 -11.59 0.12 -4.04
N VAL A 47 -12.68 -0.35 -3.42
CA VAL A 47 -14.00 0.31 -3.50
C VAL A 47 -14.21 1.19 -2.28
N ASP A 48 -13.90 0.68 -1.09
CA ASP A 48 -13.89 1.43 0.16
C ASP A 48 -13.01 0.74 1.22
N ASN A 49 -13.07 1.19 2.47
CA ASN A 49 -12.29 0.64 3.58
C ASN A 49 -12.57 -0.83 3.89
N ASN A 50 -13.67 -1.40 3.42
CA ASN A 50 -14.09 -2.77 3.71
C ASN A 50 -14.01 -3.69 2.50
N TYR A 51 -14.11 -3.15 1.29
CA TYR A 51 -14.26 -3.93 0.06
C TYR A 51 -13.25 -3.53 -1.01
N ILE A 52 -12.65 -4.57 -1.60
CA ILE A 52 -11.81 -4.51 -2.79
C ILE A 52 -12.50 -5.25 -3.93
N HIS A 53 -12.25 -4.84 -5.17
CA HIS A 53 -12.78 -5.47 -6.39
C HIS A 53 -11.70 -6.11 -7.26
N TRP A 54 -10.44 -5.94 -6.88
CA TRP A 54 -9.31 -6.57 -7.54
C TRP A 54 -8.16 -6.80 -6.58
N ILE A 55 -7.49 -7.94 -6.70
CA ILE A 55 -6.13 -8.11 -6.17
C ILE A 55 -5.32 -9.06 -7.05
N SER A 56 -4.08 -8.69 -7.33
CA SER A 56 -3.13 -9.50 -8.09
C SER A 56 -1.71 -9.27 -7.61
N LYS A 57 -0.89 -10.33 -7.57
CA LYS A 57 0.56 -10.24 -7.32
C LYS A 57 1.31 -10.36 -8.64
N THR A 58 2.15 -9.39 -8.95
CA THR A 58 2.98 -9.39 -10.15
C THR A 58 4.41 -8.95 -9.83
N SER A 59 5.32 -9.06 -10.80
CA SER A 59 6.63 -8.42 -10.73
C SER A 59 6.56 -7.00 -11.32
N ILE A 60 7.33 -6.06 -10.77
CA ILE A 60 7.48 -4.71 -11.34
C ILE A 60 8.07 -4.73 -12.76
N GLU A 61 8.81 -5.79 -13.11
CA GLU A 61 9.37 -5.99 -14.46
C GLU A 61 8.32 -6.48 -15.46
N SER A 62 7.16 -6.95 -14.99
CA SER A 62 6.06 -7.43 -15.83
C SER A 62 5.23 -6.28 -16.41
N VAL A 63 5.88 -5.31 -17.04
CA VAL A 63 5.28 -4.04 -17.52
C VAL A 63 4.01 -4.28 -18.33
N LYS A 64 4.02 -5.23 -19.29
CA LYS A 64 2.85 -5.51 -20.12
C LYS A 64 1.67 -6.08 -19.33
N ILE A 65 1.93 -6.92 -18.33
CA ILE A 65 0.88 -7.48 -17.47
C ILE A 65 0.30 -6.36 -16.61
N ASN A 66 1.18 -5.57 -15.97
CA ASN A 66 0.78 -4.45 -15.13
C ASN A 66 -0.02 -3.41 -15.93
N GLU A 67 0.38 -3.11 -17.17
CA GLU A 67 -0.35 -2.20 -18.06
C GLU A 67 -1.78 -2.68 -18.31
N VAL A 68 -1.97 -3.97 -18.60
CA VAL A 68 -3.31 -4.54 -18.84
C VAL A 68 -4.15 -4.50 -17.57
N ILE A 69 -3.56 -4.80 -16.41
CA ILE A 69 -4.24 -4.72 -15.11
C ILE A 69 -4.67 -3.27 -14.83
N PHE A 70 -3.76 -2.30 -14.96
CA PHE A 70 -4.08 -0.90 -14.72
C PHE A 70 -5.12 -0.34 -15.70
N ASN A 71 -5.03 -0.72 -16.98
CA ASN A 71 -6.06 -0.36 -17.95
C ASN A 71 -7.43 -0.94 -17.56
N HIS A 72 -7.47 -2.17 -17.05
CA HIS A 72 -8.72 -2.75 -16.57
C HIS A 72 -9.27 -2.00 -15.35
N LEU A 73 -8.43 -1.74 -14.34
CA LEU A 73 -8.80 -1.03 -13.12
C LEU A 73 -9.28 0.40 -13.39
N ALA A 74 -8.62 1.13 -14.29
CA ALA A 74 -9.00 2.49 -14.65
C ALA A 74 -10.35 2.58 -15.39
N ASN A 75 -10.83 1.47 -15.96
CA ASN A 75 -12.12 1.40 -16.67
C ASN A 75 -13.26 0.83 -15.82
N ASP A 76 -13.01 0.56 -14.53
CA ASP A 76 -14.05 0.48 -13.50
C ASP A 76 -15.08 -0.67 -13.61
N ASN A 77 -14.73 -1.73 -14.34
CA ASN A 77 -15.60 -2.87 -14.58
C ASN A 77 -15.26 -4.05 -13.67
N TYR A 78 -16.13 -4.38 -12.70
CA TYR A 78 -15.95 -5.56 -11.85
C TYR A 78 -17.28 -6.25 -11.52
N LEU A 79 -17.21 -7.57 -11.37
CA LEU A 79 -18.37 -8.43 -11.07
C LEU A 79 -18.49 -8.78 -9.58
N PHE A 80 -17.35 -8.86 -8.89
CA PHE A 80 -17.25 -9.32 -7.52
C PHE A 80 -16.46 -8.34 -6.67
N VAL A 81 -16.75 -8.36 -5.38
CA VAL A 81 -15.95 -7.69 -4.36
C VAL A 81 -15.60 -8.70 -3.26
N SER A 82 -14.58 -8.38 -2.47
CA SER A 82 -14.14 -9.20 -1.34
C SER A 82 -13.55 -8.33 -0.24
N HIS A 83 -13.34 -8.92 0.93
CA HIS A 83 -12.45 -8.36 1.94
C HIS A 83 -11.00 -8.70 1.57
N ILE A 84 -10.08 -7.75 1.74
CA ILE A 84 -8.67 -7.95 1.39
C ILE A 84 -8.07 -9.19 2.07
N SER A 85 -8.39 -9.43 3.35
CA SER A 85 -7.92 -10.61 4.10
C SER A 85 -8.37 -11.95 3.51
N GLN A 86 -9.53 -12.00 2.85
CA GLN A 86 -9.98 -13.21 2.17
C GLN A 86 -9.30 -13.39 0.81
N ALA A 87 -9.15 -12.29 0.07
CA ALA A 87 -8.59 -12.31 -1.27
C ALA A 87 -7.05 -12.48 -1.31
N LEU A 88 -6.36 -12.27 -0.18
CA LEU A 88 -4.93 -12.56 -0.04
C LEU A 88 -4.62 -14.06 0.11
N LYS A 89 -5.54 -14.87 0.65
CA LYS A 89 -5.31 -16.30 0.94
C LYS A 89 -4.84 -17.11 -0.27
N PRO A 90 -5.41 -16.96 -1.49
CA PRO A 90 -4.92 -17.67 -2.67
C PRO A 90 -3.47 -17.33 -3.05
N LEU A 91 -2.97 -16.16 -2.61
CA LEU A 91 -1.59 -15.74 -2.83
C LEU A 91 -0.62 -16.27 -1.77
N GLY A 92 -1.12 -16.98 -0.75
CA GLY A 92 -0.33 -17.44 0.39
C GLY A 92 0.20 -16.28 1.25
N ILE A 93 -0.55 -15.18 1.33
CA ILE A 93 -0.20 -13.99 2.09
C ILE A 93 -1.23 -13.83 3.20
N GLU A 94 -0.77 -13.70 4.45
CA GLU A 94 -1.64 -13.35 5.57
C GLU A 94 -1.82 -11.83 5.62
N PHE A 95 -2.93 -11.36 6.18
CA PHE A 95 -3.22 -9.92 6.21
C PHE A 95 -2.13 -9.14 6.96
N GLU A 96 -1.61 -9.73 8.03
CA GLU A 96 -0.54 -9.18 8.85
C GLU A 96 0.78 -9.01 8.07
N ASP A 97 1.01 -9.81 7.02
CA ASP A 97 2.21 -9.69 6.19
C ASP A 97 2.25 -8.38 5.42
N LEU A 98 1.10 -7.72 5.18
CA LEU A 98 1.05 -6.42 4.52
C LEU A 98 1.85 -5.35 5.26
N LYS A 99 2.10 -5.51 6.56
CA LYS A 99 2.99 -4.61 7.31
C LYS A 99 4.44 -4.64 6.82
N GLN A 100 4.84 -5.67 6.08
CA GLN A 100 6.16 -5.77 5.47
C GLN A 100 6.28 -5.01 4.14
N TYR A 101 5.15 -4.55 3.59
CA TYR A 101 5.10 -3.90 2.28
C TYR A 101 5.07 -2.38 2.41
N TYR A 102 5.68 -1.70 1.45
CA TYR A 102 5.50 -0.26 1.29
C TYR A 102 4.23 0.00 0.48
N LYS A 103 3.26 0.68 1.09
CA LYS A 103 1.96 1.01 0.49
C LYS A 103 1.98 2.41 -0.10
N VAL A 104 1.49 2.54 -1.32
CA VAL A 104 1.15 3.82 -1.96
C VAL A 104 -0.19 3.75 -2.67
N THR A 105 -0.76 4.90 -2.99
CA THR A 105 -2.13 4.99 -3.50
C THR A 105 -2.21 5.86 -4.75
N LEU A 106 -2.94 5.41 -5.76
CA LEU A 106 -3.37 6.21 -6.90
C LEU A 106 -4.84 6.54 -6.69
N ILE A 107 -5.18 7.82 -6.62
CA ILE A 107 -6.55 8.30 -6.40
C ILE A 107 -7.00 9.16 -7.57
N HIS A 108 -8.30 9.14 -7.86
CA HIS A 108 -8.87 10.09 -8.80
C HIS A 108 -8.73 11.52 -8.27
N ASP A 109 -8.25 12.40 -9.13
CA ASP A 109 -8.15 13.82 -8.81
C ASP A 109 -9.34 14.58 -9.41
N LYS A 110 -9.96 15.43 -8.59
CA LYS A 110 -11.11 16.25 -8.98
C LYS A 110 -10.70 17.63 -9.49
N GLU A 111 -9.43 17.98 -9.42
CA GLU A 111 -8.90 19.24 -9.92
C GLU A 111 -9.01 19.34 -11.47
N TYR A 112 -9.22 20.56 -11.97
CA TYR A 112 -9.49 20.77 -13.39
C TYR A 112 -8.29 20.34 -14.27
N GLY A 113 -8.53 19.37 -15.14
CA GLY A 113 -7.52 18.85 -16.06
C GLY A 113 -6.75 17.64 -15.53
N HIS A 114 -6.84 17.34 -14.23
CA HIS A 114 -6.29 16.12 -13.64
C HIS A 114 -7.31 14.98 -13.69
N GLU A 115 -6.81 13.76 -13.78
CA GLU A 115 -7.59 12.53 -13.71
C GLU A 115 -7.08 11.64 -12.56
N TRP A 116 -5.76 11.52 -12.42
CA TRP A 116 -5.13 10.71 -11.37
C TRP A 116 -4.04 11.49 -10.64
N LYS A 117 -4.11 11.46 -9.30
CA LYS A 117 -3.00 11.81 -8.42
C LYS A 117 -2.22 10.55 -8.09
N THR A 118 -0.90 10.60 -8.29
CA THR A 118 -0.02 9.44 -8.14
C THR A 118 1.06 9.70 -7.10
N PRO A 119 1.64 8.62 -6.52
CA PRO A 119 2.77 8.74 -5.60
C PRO A 119 4.10 8.97 -6.33
N PHE A 120 4.09 9.06 -7.67
CA PHE A 120 5.28 9.12 -8.52
C PHE A 120 5.75 10.56 -8.80
N GLY A 121 5.27 11.53 -8.01
CA GLY A 121 5.67 12.93 -8.11
C GLY A 121 5.01 13.72 -9.26
N HIS A 122 3.99 13.17 -9.91
CA HIS A 122 3.26 13.83 -10.98
C HIS A 122 1.79 13.36 -11.08
N TYR A 123 1.00 14.06 -11.90
CA TYR A 123 -0.41 13.80 -12.13
C TYR A 123 -0.63 13.39 -13.59
N TYR A 124 -1.64 12.57 -13.83
CA TYR A 124 -2.09 12.24 -15.18
C TYR A 124 -3.38 12.98 -15.51
N GLY A 125 -3.42 13.60 -16.69
CA GLY A 125 -4.52 14.46 -17.11
C GLY A 125 -5.59 13.76 -17.96
N LYS A 126 -6.76 14.40 -18.05
CA LYS A 126 -7.94 13.87 -18.79
C LYS A 126 -7.71 13.64 -20.28
N GLY A 127 -6.71 14.28 -20.88
CA GLY A 127 -6.36 14.10 -22.29
C GLY A 127 -5.66 12.77 -22.61
N GLN A 128 -5.22 12.02 -21.60
CA GLN A 128 -4.34 10.86 -21.77
C GLN A 128 -4.90 9.56 -21.17
N VAL A 129 -6.20 9.54 -20.84
CA VAL A 129 -6.85 8.41 -20.12
C VAL A 129 -6.58 7.04 -20.76
N LYS A 130 -6.52 6.98 -22.10
CA LYS A 130 -6.26 5.74 -22.85
C LYS A 130 -4.86 5.16 -22.64
N ASP A 131 -3.90 5.97 -22.21
CA ASP A 131 -2.51 5.58 -21.99
C ASP A 131 -2.18 5.41 -20.49
N ASN A 132 -3.13 5.67 -19.58
CA ASN A 132 -2.89 5.64 -18.13
C ASN A 132 -2.29 4.32 -17.66
N GLY A 133 -2.80 3.17 -18.13
CA GLY A 133 -2.25 1.88 -17.68
C GLY A 133 -0.80 1.67 -18.11
N ARG A 134 -0.43 2.12 -19.31
CA ARG A 134 0.97 2.08 -19.79
C ARG A 134 1.85 2.96 -18.92
N PHE A 135 1.37 4.16 -18.60
CA PHE A 135 2.14 5.10 -17.79
C PHE A 135 2.32 4.60 -16.35
N PHE A 136 1.26 4.12 -15.70
CA PHE A 136 1.34 3.52 -14.36
C PHE A 136 2.29 2.32 -14.34
N ALA A 137 2.24 1.45 -15.34
CA ALA A 137 3.13 0.29 -15.41
C ALA A 137 4.61 0.69 -15.54
N ASN A 138 4.91 1.74 -16.30
CA ASN A 138 6.26 2.27 -16.43
C ASN A 138 6.73 2.95 -15.13
N ASP A 139 5.87 3.70 -14.45
CA ASP A 139 6.20 4.30 -13.16
C ASP A 139 6.49 3.22 -12.12
N VAL A 140 5.61 2.21 -12.00
CA VAL A 140 5.79 1.08 -11.07
C VAL A 140 7.12 0.38 -11.29
N LYS A 141 7.53 0.17 -12.55
CA LYS A 141 8.83 -0.42 -12.88
C LYS A 141 10.00 0.36 -12.27
N ASN A 142 9.97 1.69 -12.40
CA ASN A 142 11.07 2.55 -11.96
C ASN A 142 10.99 2.94 -10.48
N PHE A 143 9.80 2.86 -9.89
CA PHE A 143 9.52 3.40 -8.56
C PHE A 143 10.28 2.69 -7.44
N LEU A 144 10.43 1.37 -7.51
CA LEU A 144 11.11 0.62 -6.44
C LEU A 144 12.56 1.09 -6.28
N ALA A 145 13.31 1.23 -7.37
CA ALA A 145 14.70 1.68 -7.33
C ALA A 145 14.81 3.11 -6.77
N TYR A 146 13.90 4.00 -7.16
CA TYR A 146 13.83 5.35 -6.63
C TYR A 146 13.61 5.36 -5.10
N ILE A 147 12.68 4.55 -4.60
CA ILE A 147 12.38 4.49 -3.17
C ILE A 147 13.48 3.77 -2.38
N GLN A 148 14.13 2.74 -2.94
CA GLN A 148 15.29 2.12 -2.31
C GLN A 148 16.45 3.11 -2.18
N TYR A 149 16.70 3.92 -3.20
CA TYR A 149 17.68 5.00 -3.10
C TYR A 149 17.30 6.04 -2.02
N LYS A 150 16.01 6.36 -1.87
CA LYS A 150 15.52 7.20 -0.77
C LYS A 150 15.77 6.54 0.61
N CYS A 151 15.68 5.22 0.73
CA CYS A 151 16.07 4.49 1.94
C CYS A 151 17.55 4.71 2.24
N GLU A 152 18.44 4.45 1.27
CA GLU A 152 19.89 4.59 1.42
C GLU A 152 20.29 6.00 1.90
N LEU A 153 19.66 7.04 1.33
CA LEU A 153 19.86 8.43 1.78
C LEU A 153 19.40 8.66 3.22
N ARG A 154 18.27 8.08 3.63
CA ARG A 154 17.76 8.22 5.01
C ARG A 154 18.63 7.47 6.01
N GLU A 155 19.12 6.31 5.62
CA GLU A 155 19.94 5.44 6.47
C GLU A 155 21.27 6.09 6.87
N CYS A 156 21.81 6.96 6.01
CA CYS A 156 23.03 7.72 6.26
C CYS A 156 24.16 6.82 6.79
N GLU A 157 24.57 5.83 5.99
CA GLU A 157 25.58 4.83 6.37
C GLU A 157 25.24 4.10 7.69
N ALA A 158 23.97 3.70 7.83
CA ALA A 158 23.40 3.03 9.00
C ALA A 158 23.35 3.86 10.31
N GLN A 159 23.70 5.15 10.29
CA GLN A 159 23.55 6.01 11.46
C GLN A 159 22.09 6.13 11.93
N TYR A 160 21.14 5.99 11.00
CA TYR A 160 19.73 6.03 11.33
C TYR A 160 19.28 4.87 12.24
N SER A 161 20.03 3.75 12.28
CA SER A 161 19.69 2.65 13.20
C SER A 161 19.71 3.09 14.66
N ASN A 162 20.65 3.97 15.03
CA ASN A 162 20.76 4.48 16.39
C ASN A 162 19.56 5.34 16.78
N VAL A 163 18.97 6.04 15.81
CA VAL A 163 17.76 6.84 16.00
C VAL A 163 16.55 5.91 16.24
N LEU A 164 16.38 4.89 15.40
CA LEU A 164 15.30 3.90 15.56
C LEU A 164 15.44 3.12 16.88
N GLU A 165 16.65 2.72 17.26
CA GLU A 165 16.94 2.09 18.56
C GLU A 165 16.56 3.03 19.73
N SER A 166 16.86 4.32 19.61
CA SER A 166 16.46 5.33 20.60
C SER A 166 14.94 5.47 20.69
N TYR A 167 14.23 5.43 19.55
CA TYR A 167 12.76 5.42 19.54
C TYR A 167 12.19 4.17 20.21
N ILE A 168 12.75 2.99 19.96
CA ILE A 168 12.35 1.74 20.64
C ILE A 168 12.52 1.86 22.16
N ASP A 169 13.64 2.42 22.64
CA ASP A 169 13.86 2.63 24.07
C ASP A 169 12.83 3.59 24.69
N ILE A 170 12.52 4.70 24.00
CA ILE A 170 11.48 5.65 24.42
C ILE A 170 10.11 4.96 24.48
N LEU A 171 9.72 4.26 23.41
CA LEU A 171 8.44 3.55 23.30
C LEU A 171 8.30 2.45 24.35
N SER A 172 9.40 1.83 24.79
CA SER A 172 9.39 0.81 25.83
C SER A 172 9.13 1.36 27.23
N LYS A 173 9.40 2.65 27.45
CA LYS A 173 9.29 3.32 28.76
C LYS A 173 8.04 4.17 28.89
N ILE A 174 7.38 4.48 27.77
CA ILE A 174 6.24 5.39 27.76
C ILE A 174 4.98 4.70 28.25
N ASP A 175 4.23 5.38 29.12
CA ASP A 175 2.90 4.93 29.50
C ASP A 175 1.92 5.18 28.35
N PHE A 176 1.11 4.17 28.03
CA PHE A 176 0.12 4.21 26.96
C PHE A 176 -0.91 5.35 27.15
N MET A 177 -1.13 5.82 28.39
CA MET A 177 -1.99 6.97 28.66
C MET A 177 -1.49 8.27 28.02
N TYR A 178 -0.21 8.36 27.66
CA TYR A 178 0.36 9.52 26.97
C TYR A 178 0.36 9.38 25.44
N TYR A 179 -0.37 8.40 24.88
CA TYR A 179 -0.37 8.10 23.45
C TYR A 179 -0.56 9.36 22.59
N ASP A 180 -1.65 10.10 22.78
CA ASP A 180 -1.98 11.27 21.94
C ASP A 180 -0.91 12.38 22.03
N SER A 181 -0.32 12.58 23.21
CA SER A 181 0.63 13.69 23.44
C SER A 181 2.08 13.38 23.08
N ARG A 182 2.48 12.11 23.05
CA ARG A 182 3.90 11.73 22.93
C ARG A 182 4.19 10.59 21.95
N VAL A 183 3.25 9.67 21.75
CA VAL A 183 3.43 8.54 20.80
C VAL A 183 2.94 8.94 19.41
N LYS A 184 1.78 9.59 19.32
CA LYS A 184 1.19 10.02 18.05
C LYS A 184 2.11 10.90 17.19
N PRO A 185 2.83 11.90 17.73
CA PRO A 185 3.76 12.68 16.93
C PRO A 185 4.91 11.85 16.34
N LEU A 186 5.40 10.84 17.08
CA LEU A 186 6.41 9.91 16.58
C LEU A 186 5.84 8.95 15.53
N GLN A 187 4.60 8.51 15.70
CA GLN A 187 3.91 7.71 14.69
C GLN A 187 3.78 8.48 13.38
N GLU A 188 3.30 9.73 13.41
CA GLU A 188 3.16 10.57 12.23
C GLU A 188 4.50 10.74 11.50
N LEU A 189 5.59 10.97 12.24
CA LEU A 189 6.94 11.02 11.68
C LEU A 189 7.36 9.71 11.00
N LEU A 190 7.13 8.56 11.64
CA LEU A 190 7.50 7.26 11.08
C LEU A 190 6.61 6.86 9.90
N GLU A 191 5.34 7.29 9.86
CA GLU A 191 4.45 7.06 8.73
C GLU A 191 4.93 7.76 7.46
N GLU A 192 5.49 8.97 7.57
CA GLU A 192 6.18 9.66 6.46
C GLU A 192 7.39 8.87 5.93
N GLU A 193 7.97 8.02 6.78
CA GLU A 193 9.12 7.15 6.50
C GLU A 193 8.75 5.71 6.20
N SER A 194 7.47 5.43 5.94
CA SER A 194 6.96 4.08 5.64
C SER A 194 7.65 3.37 4.48
N TYR A 195 8.38 4.11 3.64
CA TYR A 195 9.25 3.54 2.62
C TYR A 195 10.39 2.67 3.18
N LEU A 196 10.79 2.84 4.44
CA LEU A 196 11.81 2.00 5.09
C LEU A 196 11.43 0.51 5.17
N ARG A 197 10.14 0.17 4.98
CA ARG A 197 9.67 -1.22 4.87
C ARG A 197 10.30 -1.99 3.72
N ILE A 198 10.79 -1.29 2.70
CA ILE A 198 11.46 -1.89 1.52
C ILE A 198 12.95 -1.56 1.45
N SER A 199 13.54 -1.09 2.55
CA SER A 199 15.00 -0.94 2.66
C SER A 199 15.71 -2.27 2.37
N THR A 200 16.85 -2.20 1.68
CA THR A 200 17.75 -3.34 1.44
C THR A 200 18.61 -3.66 2.67
N ASN A 201 18.63 -2.77 3.66
CA ASN A 201 19.28 -2.95 4.95
C ASN A 201 18.29 -3.57 5.95
N ASN A 202 18.37 -4.89 6.11
CA ASN A 202 17.46 -5.64 6.99
C ASN A 202 17.46 -5.10 8.43
N LYS A 203 18.58 -4.61 8.96
CA LYS A 203 18.62 -4.03 10.31
C LYS A 203 17.70 -2.81 10.41
N ILE A 204 17.74 -1.91 9.44
CA ILE A 204 16.90 -0.70 9.42
C ILE A 204 15.44 -1.09 9.25
N LYS A 205 15.15 -2.00 8.32
CA LYS A 205 13.80 -2.51 8.09
C LYS A 205 13.21 -3.12 9.36
N ASP A 206 13.94 -4.01 10.02
CA ASP A 206 13.49 -4.71 11.23
C ASP A 206 13.25 -3.73 12.38
N LEU A 207 14.18 -2.79 12.61
CA LEU A 207 14.02 -1.75 13.64
C LEU A 207 12.82 -0.83 13.36
N TYR A 208 12.61 -0.45 12.10
CA TYR A 208 11.45 0.36 11.71
C TYR A 208 10.13 -0.38 11.97
N ILE A 209 10.06 -1.66 11.60
CA ILE A 209 8.88 -2.49 11.84
C ILE A 209 8.64 -2.63 13.35
N GLU A 210 9.68 -2.87 14.14
CA GLU A 210 9.57 -2.95 15.59
C GLU A 210 9.04 -1.65 16.22
N CYS A 211 9.49 -0.48 15.75
CA CYS A 211 8.93 0.81 16.17
C CYS A 211 7.41 0.86 15.92
N MET A 212 6.99 0.49 14.70
CA MET A 212 5.57 0.54 14.31
C MET A 212 4.71 -0.48 15.06
N ASP A 213 5.24 -1.67 15.34
CA ASP A 213 4.55 -2.69 16.14
C ASP A 213 4.34 -2.19 17.59
N ARG A 214 5.37 -1.61 18.22
CA ARG A 214 5.27 -1.04 19.57
C ARG A 214 4.28 0.13 19.66
N ILE A 215 4.26 0.99 18.65
CA ILE A 215 3.28 2.08 18.53
C ILE A 215 1.86 1.51 18.45
N SER A 216 1.66 0.47 17.64
CA SER A 216 0.36 -0.19 17.48
C SER A 216 -0.11 -0.83 18.79
N ASP A 217 0.78 -1.45 19.54
CA ASP A 217 0.48 -2.02 20.86
C ASP A 217 0.07 -0.96 21.88
N LEU A 218 0.79 0.18 21.93
CA LEU A 218 0.45 1.31 22.80
C LEU A 218 -0.92 1.89 22.44
N TYR A 219 -1.20 2.08 21.15
CA TYR A 219 -2.51 2.53 20.66
C TYR A 219 -3.63 1.56 21.09
N ASN A 220 -3.45 0.26 20.89
CA ASN A 220 -4.45 -0.75 21.23
C ASN A 220 -4.77 -0.74 22.73
N ARG A 221 -3.75 -0.61 23.58
CA ARG A 221 -3.91 -0.49 25.04
C ARG A 221 -4.62 0.80 25.42
N TYR A 222 -4.24 1.93 24.83
CA TYR A 222 -4.90 3.21 25.02
C TYR A 222 -6.39 3.14 24.65
N MET A 223 -6.71 2.68 23.43
CA MET A 223 -8.08 2.53 22.95
C MET A 223 -8.91 1.57 23.81
N SER A 224 -8.30 0.54 24.38
CA SER A 224 -9.00 -0.38 25.29
C SER A 224 -9.30 0.24 26.66
N ALA A 225 -8.52 1.23 27.09
CA ALA A 225 -8.70 1.90 28.38
C ALA A 225 -9.67 3.09 28.32
N VAL A 226 -9.80 3.74 27.15
CA VAL A 226 -10.68 4.92 26.96
C VAL A 226 -12.04 4.59 26.33
N ARG A 227 -12.23 3.34 25.87
CA ARG A 227 -13.53 2.82 25.42
C ARG A 227 -14.33 2.26 26.59
#